data_AF-A0A1Y2AIF1-F1
#
_entry.id   AF-A0A1Y2AIF1-F1
#
_cell.length_a   1.000
_cell.length_b   1.000
_cell.length_c   1.000
_cell.angle_alpha   90.00
_cell.angle_beta   90.00
_cell.angle_gamma   90.00
#
_symmetry.space_group_name_H-M   'P 1'
#
loop_
_entity.id
_entity.type
_entity.pdbx_description
1 polymer ?
#
loop_
_entity_poly.entity_id
_entity_poly.type
_entity_poly.pdbx_seq_one_letter_code
_entity_poly.pdbx_strand_id
1 'polypeptide(L)'
;NEPTMLRAKLTSDIFTRMGIKTINTGYIKLYINDIYYGLYTIQDSIKVNWIEREYNDTGSTGLIFCKAPNQFLTLETGFDECTNVNEDFTDNTEWVELLKSLDASQTPEEMNNYIDTKGFIKSMAAEWLNGSWDRFNHAGHNYYMYKNQEIGKWIYIPYDFDNELGNNLSGGAFYSKKLLGLSYTWPNVTFEDYIYPHHITEVLILNDDTTFVETVKELIQNIYNPVVLFDHIDEVKKLIDEAVRIDKTPAEDGSLPGRVHVDGDEGGDYRTYQANSEFTTVTIGINTFLGIKRWILDKFRFACDLYDIDCSFAAEYLEGGFFTYEVDEELENPGISFSSLLEAGISTIVPPPTQAESTETVAPTTNVVAEPTQPAPTTNVVDEPNEAVTTDVVDEQSEAETVTVDDDDVSVEAEDSMESDSECWSEVFGHPCCQKLDEVYEVDDNGSWGYEDGHWCGIIEV
;
A
#
# COMPACT_ATOMS: atom_id res chain seq x y z
N ASN A 1 -5.29 8.68 13.19
CA ASN A 1 -3.85 8.40 13.04
C ASN A 1 -3.41 8.53 11.59
N GLU A 2 -3.76 7.60 10.68
CA GLU A 2 -3.38 7.72 9.26
C GLU A 2 -4.18 8.86 8.60
N PRO A 3 -3.55 9.83 7.92
CA PRO A 3 -4.21 11.08 7.54
C PRO A 3 -5.08 11.02 6.29
N THR A 4 -4.83 10.07 5.38
CA THR A 4 -5.50 10.03 4.07
C THR A 4 -6.72 9.10 4.05
N MET A 5 -6.72 8.05 4.88
CA MET A 5 -7.62 6.89 4.81
C MET A 5 -7.48 6.05 3.53
N LEU A 6 -6.56 6.41 2.63
CA LEU A 6 -6.37 5.78 1.32
C LEU A 6 -5.43 4.57 1.38
N ARG A 7 -4.44 4.58 2.28
CA ARG A 7 -3.26 3.68 2.20
C ARG A 7 -3.60 2.21 2.18
N ALA A 8 -4.41 1.74 3.14
CA ALA A 8 -4.83 0.34 3.20
C ALA A 8 -5.61 -0.10 1.95
N LYS A 9 -6.43 0.79 1.36
CA LYS A 9 -7.14 0.53 0.11
C LYS A 9 -6.18 0.40 -1.06
N LEU A 10 -5.36 1.43 -1.28
CA LEU A 10 -4.38 1.48 -2.36
C LEU A 10 -3.42 0.30 -2.31
N THR A 11 -2.88 -0.04 -1.13
CA THR A 11 -1.98 -1.20 -1.01
C THR A 11 -2.72 -2.53 -1.24
N SER A 12 -3.97 -2.72 -0.77
CA SER A 12 -4.74 -3.93 -1.13
C SER A 12 -4.99 -4.05 -2.64
N ASP A 13 -5.27 -2.94 -3.32
CA ASP A 13 -5.47 -2.91 -4.78
C ASP A 13 -4.16 -3.20 -5.53
N ILE A 14 -3.05 -2.60 -5.08
CA ILE A 14 -1.71 -2.82 -5.63
C ILE A 14 -1.34 -4.29 -5.50
N PHE A 15 -1.44 -4.89 -4.32
CA PHE A 15 -1.12 -6.31 -4.10
C PHE A 15 -2.01 -7.23 -4.96
N THR A 16 -3.31 -6.95 -5.05
CA THR A 16 -4.24 -7.68 -5.92
C THR A 16 -3.83 -7.58 -7.39
N ARG A 17 -3.48 -6.38 -7.88
CA ARG A 17 -3.02 -6.14 -9.26
C ARG A 17 -1.66 -6.81 -9.55
N MET A 18 -0.80 -6.98 -8.53
CA MET A 18 0.44 -7.77 -8.61
C MET A 18 0.22 -9.29 -8.68
N GLY A 19 -1.03 -9.75 -8.52
CA GLY A 19 -1.40 -11.16 -8.46
C GLY A 19 -1.17 -11.80 -7.09
N ILE A 20 -0.91 -10.99 -6.05
CA ILE A 20 -0.72 -11.46 -4.67
C ILE A 20 -2.10 -11.50 -4.01
N LYS A 21 -2.60 -12.71 -3.74
CA LYS A 21 -3.88 -12.89 -3.03
C LYS A 21 -3.74 -12.44 -1.57
N THR A 22 -4.61 -11.54 -1.15
CA THR A 22 -4.68 -10.98 0.20
C THR A 22 -6.08 -10.33 0.39
N ILE A 23 -6.29 -9.69 1.54
CA ILE A 23 -7.52 -8.96 1.84
C ILE A 23 -7.83 -7.89 0.79
N ASN A 24 -9.11 -7.75 0.45
CA ASN A 24 -9.62 -6.55 -0.19
C ASN A 24 -10.06 -5.55 0.88
N THR A 25 -9.82 -4.27 0.63
CA THR A 25 -10.36 -3.15 1.42
C THR A 25 -11.47 -2.44 0.64
N GLY A 26 -12.48 -1.95 1.34
CA GLY A 26 -13.49 -1.02 0.85
C GLY A 26 -13.80 0.05 1.89
N TYR A 27 -14.84 0.86 1.65
CA TYR A 27 -15.24 1.95 2.54
C TYR A 27 -16.72 1.86 2.93
N ILE A 28 -17.05 2.33 4.14
CA ILE A 28 -18.43 2.46 4.63
C ILE A 28 -18.61 3.81 5.36
N LYS A 29 -19.75 4.48 5.11
CA LYS A 29 -20.27 5.54 6.00
C LYS A 29 -21.02 4.83 7.14
N LEU A 30 -20.52 4.89 8.37
CA LEU A 30 -21.11 4.17 9.51
C LEU A 30 -22.21 5.01 10.18
N TYR A 31 -23.34 4.39 10.50
CA TYR A 31 -24.40 5.00 11.29
C TYR A 31 -24.81 4.07 12.46
N ILE A 32 -25.05 4.63 13.64
CA ILE A 32 -25.54 3.91 14.81
C ILE A 32 -26.70 4.70 15.41
N ASN A 33 -27.91 4.10 15.45
CA ASN A 33 -29.15 4.78 15.85
C ASN A 33 -29.37 6.11 15.10
N ASP A 34 -29.21 6.08 13.77
CA ASP A 34 -29.34 7.21 12.85
C ASP A 34 -28.32 8.36 13.03
N ILE A 35 -27.37 8.23 13.98
CA ILE A 35 -26.25 9.15 14.16
C ILE A 35 -25.10 8.73 13.24
N TYR A 36 -24.51 9.67 12.50
CA TYR A 36 -23.30 9.42 11.70
C TYR A 36 -22.08 9.22 12.61
N TYR A 37 -21.41 8.08 12.46
CA TYR A 37 -20.21 7.71 13.20
C TYR A 37 -18.93 7.87 12.37
N GLY A 38 -18.99 8.43 11.16
CA GLY A 38 -17.80 8.68 10.36
C GLY A 38 -17.59 7.70 9.22
N LEU A 39 -16.48 7.93 8.50
CA LEU A 39 -16.01 7.06 7.43
C LEU A 39 -15.12 5.97 8.05
N TYR A 40 -15.29 4.73 7.60
CA TYR A 40 -14.44 3.60 7.99
C TYR A 40 -14.01 2.81 6.75
N THR A 41 -12.83 2.18 6.86
CA THR A 41 -12.49 1.06 5.99
C THR A 41 -13.21 -0.21 6.46
N ILE A 42 -13.60 -1.05 5.51
CA ILE A 42 -14.05 -2.43 5.76
C ILE A 42 -13.13 -3.36 5.00
N GLN A 43 -12.72 -4.47 5.62
CA GLN A 43 -11.72 -5.39 5.06
C GLN A 43 -12.19 -6.83 5.14
N ASP A 44 -11.72 -7.65 4.20
CA ASP A 44 -11.78 -9.11 4.33
C ASP A 44 -11.13 -9.58 5.65
N SER A 45 -11.65 -10.66 6.24
CA SER A 45 -11.01 -11.33 7.36
C SER A 45 -10.52 -12.71 6.90
N ILE A 46 -9.20 -12.93 6.92
CA ILE A 46 -8.59 -14.18 6.47
C ILE A 46 -8.92 -15.29 7.48
N LYS A 47 -9.88 -16.13 7.10
CA LYS A 47 -10.38 -17.29 7.85
C LYS A 47 -10.64 -18.44 6.88
N VAL A 48 -11.03 -19.61 7.38
CA VAL A 48 -11.31 -20.81 6.56
C VAL A 48 -12.26 -20.51 5.38
N ASN A 49 -13.31 -19.71 5.57
CA ASN A 49 -14.25 -19.35 4.49
C ASN A 49 -13.63 -18.42 3.43
N TRP A 50 -12.62 -17.62 3.79
CA TRP A 50 -11.86 -16.82 2.82
C TRP A 50 -10.93 -17.71 2.00
N ILE A 51 -10.29 -18.71 2.63
CA ILE A 51 -9.51 -19.74 1.94
C ILE A 51 -10.38 -20.57 0.98
N GLU A 52 -11.58 -20.95 1.40
CA GLU A 52 -12.57 -21.61 0.52
C GLU A 52 -12.91 -20.74 -0.69
N ARG A 53 -13.15 -19.44 -0.50
CA ARG A 53 -13.47 -18.49 -1.58
C ARG A 53 -12.31 -18.29 -2.56
N GLU A 54 -11.11 -18.07 -2.05
CA GLU A 54 -9.95 -17.67 -2.85
C GLU A 54 -9.15 -18.85 -3.43
N TYR A 55 -9.18 -20.02 -2.78
CA TYR A 55 -8.40 -21.20 -3.16
C TYR A 55 -9.23 -22.47 -3.36
N ASN A 56 -10.55 -22.42 -3.19
CA ASN A 56 -11.44 -23.58 -3.34
C ASN A 56 -11.08 -24.76 -2.39
N ASP A 57 -10.54 -24.43 -1.20
CA ASP A 57 -10.17 -25.39 -0.13
C ASP A 57 -11.15 -25.28 1.06
N THR A 58 -12.29 -25.96 0.94
CA THR A 58 -13.33 -26.01 1.98
C THR A 58 -12.83 -26.73 3.23
N GLY A 59 -12.91 -26.07 4.39
CA GLY A 59 -12.58 -26.69 5.68
C GLY A 59 -11.09 -26.82 5.96
N SER A 60 -10.26 -26.02 5.29
CA SER A 60 -8.80 -25.99 5.47
C SER A 60 -8.39 -25.89 6.95
N THR A 61 -7.48 -26.77 7.36
CA THR A 61 -6.90 -26.79 8.73
C THR A 61 -5.52 -26.15 8.80
N GLY A 62 -4.87 -25.88 7.66
CA GLY A 62 -3.49 -25.40 7.61
C GLY A 62 -3.38 -23.90 7.41
N LEU A 63 -4.10 -23.09 8.20
CA LEU A 63 -4.04 -21.62 8.15
C LEU A 63 -3.51 -21.06 9.47
N ILE A 64 -2.25 -20.63 9.44
CA ILE A 64 -1.52 -20.07 10.58
C ILE A 64 -1.43 -18.55 10.42
N PHE A 65 -1.67 -17.78 11.49
CA PHE A 65 -1.50 -16.33 11.54
C PHE A 65 -0.33 -15.95 12.44
N CYS A 66 0.61 -15.18 11.90
CA CYS A 66 1.76 -14.63 12.61
C CYS A 66 1.50 -13.14 12.92
N LYS A 67 1.03 -12.89 14.15
CA LYS A 67 0.55 -11.56 14.62
C LYS A 67 1.32 -11.00 15.83
N ALA A 68 2.46 -11.59 16.15
CA ALA A 68 3.50 -10.91 16.91
C ALA A 68 4.57 -10.42 15.93
N PRO A 69 5.37 -9.41 16.28
CA PRO A 69 6.61 -9.13 15.57
C PRO A 69 7.64 -10.26 15.79
N ASN A 70 8.76 -10.17 15.09
CA ASN A 70 9.90 -11.08 15.12
C ASN A 70 9.63 -12.50 14.55
N GLN A 71 8.59 -12.68 13.75
CA GLN A 71 8.20 -13.96 13.13
C GLN A 71 8.79 -14.05 11.72
N PHE A 72 9.95 -14.68 11.58
CA PHE A 72 10.72 -14.72 10.32
C PHE A 72 10.83 -16.13 9.72
N LEU A 73 9.77 -16.93 9.85
CA LEU A 73 9.68 -18.31 9.32
C LEU A 73 10.81 -19.26 9.76
N THR A 74 11.32 -19.08 10.99
CA THR A 74 12.30 -19.94 11.65
C THR A 74 11.74 -20.56 12.94
N LEU A 75 12.23 -21.73 13.37
CA LEU A 75 11.81 -22.37 14.62
C LEU A 75 12.20 -21.56 15.86
N GLU A 76 13.25 -20.72 15.78
CA GLU A 76 13.72 -19.92 16.92
C GLU A 76 12.67 -18.92 17.41
N THR A 77 11.90 -18.33 16.49
CA THR A 77 10.97 -17.23 16.82
C THR A 77 9.52 -17.52 16.42
N GLY A 78 9.29 -18.36 15.40
CA GLY A 78 7.98 -18.63 14.78
C GLY A 78 7.10 -19.67 15.47
N PHE A 79 7.56 -20.32 16.55
CA PHE A 79 6.86 -21.47 17.12
C PHE A 79 5.68 -21.11 18.04
N ASP A 80 5.88 -20.20 18.99
CA ASP A 80 4.90 -19.93 20.06
C ASP A 80 3.90 -18.80 19.72
N GLU A 81 4.27 -17.89 18.82
CA GLU A 81 3.50 -16.65 18.53
C GLU A 81 2.75 -16.68 17.19
N CYS A 82 2.99 -17.69 16.34
CA CYS A 82 2.21 -17.97 15.14
C CYS A 82 1.19 -19.07 15.46
N THR A 83 -0.11 -18.78 15.33
CA THR A 83 -1.20 -19.66 15.80
C THR A 83 -2.19 -20.00 14.71
N ASN A 84 -2.86 -21.16 14.83
CA ASN A 84 -3.91 -21.54 13.87
C ASN A 84 -5.13 -20.62 14.04
N VAL A 85 -5.70 -20.13 12.93
CA VAL A 85 -6.90 -19.26 12.99
C VAL A 85 -8.14 -20.00 13.47
N ASN A 86 -8.13 -21.33 13.39
CA ASN A 86 -9.14 -22.17 13.98
C ASN A 86 -8.68 -22.56 15.39
N GLU A 87 -9.19 -21.86 16.41
CA GLU A 87 -8.82 -22.07 17.82
C GLU A 87 -9.09 -23.50 18.33
N ASP A 88 -10.00 -24.25 17.70
CA ASP A 88 -10.26 -25.66 18.00
C ASP A 88 -9.16 -26.61 17.46
N PHE A 89 -8.28 -26.14 16.57
CA PHE A 89 -7.22 -26.93 15.94
C PHE A 89 -5.86 -26.66 16.60
N THR A 90 -5.48 -27.52 17.55
CA THR A 90 -4.26 -27.37 18.37
C THR A 90 -3.06 -28.18 17.86
N ASP A 91 -3.12 -28.78 16.67
CA ASP A 91 -2.02 -29.60 16.14
C ASP A 91 -1.07 -28.76 15.28
N ASN A 92 0.06 -28.37 15.87
CA ASN A 92 1.09 -27.58 15.21
C ASN A 92 2.19 -28.45 14.56
N THR A 93 1.97 -29.76 14.35
CA THR A 93 3.01 -30.66 13.82
C THR A 93 3.51 -30.23 12.44
N GLU A 94 2.61 -29.97 11.48
CA GLU A 94 3.01 -29.54 10.12
C GLU A 94 3.69 -28.16 10.11
N TRP A 95 3.33 -27.27 11.05
CA TRP A 95 3.96 -25.96 11.23
C TRP A 95 5.40 -26.11 11.73
N VAL A 96 5.61 -26.93 12.76
CA VAL A 96 6.96 -27.26 13.28
C VAL A 96 7.83 -27.95 12.23
N GLU A 97 7.25 -28.84 11.42
CA GLU A 97 7.96 -29.50 10.32
C GLU A 97 8.31 -28.54 9.19
N LEU A 98 7.45 -27.55 8.86
CA LEU A 98 7.79 -26.48 7.94
C LEU A 98 8.99 -25.67 8.44
N LEU A 99 8.91 -25.12 9.66
CA LEU A 99 9.96 -24.25 10.20
C LEU A 99 11.33 -24.95 10.21
N LYS A 100 11.38 -26.20 10.70
CA LYS A 100 12.59 -27.04 10.66
C LYS A 100 13.10 -27.31 9.25
N SER A 101 12.20 -27.50 8.29
CA SER A 101 12.55 -27.73 6.89
C SER A 101 13.13 -26.48 6.24
N LEU A 102 12.62 -25.29 6.58
CA LEU A 102 13.16 -24.01 6.12
C LEU A 102 14.53 -23.73 6.77
N ASP A 103 14.65 -23.86 8.09
CA ASP A 103 15.93 -23.72 8.83
C ASP A 103 17.02 -24.66 8.30
N ALA A 104 16.66 -25.86 7.83
CA ALA A 104 17.59 -26.84 7.29
C ALA A 104 17.96 -26.60 5.81
N SER A 105 17.05 -26.04 5.01
CA SER A 105 17.23 -25.85 3.55
C SER A 105 18.33 -24.84 3.26
N GLN A 106 19.25 -25.15 2.33
CA GLN A 106 20.38 -24.30 1.96
C GLN A 106 20.28 -23.72 0.54
N THR A 107 19.29 -24.14 -0.26
CA THR A 107 19.07 -23.60 -1.62
C THR A 107 17.60 -23.24 -1.87
N PRO A 108 17.30 -22.36 -2.85
CA PRO A 108 15.94 -22.07 -3.28
C PRO A 108 15.15 -23.30 -3.72
N GLU A 109 15.80 -24.28 -4.38
CA GLU A 109 15.15 -25.53 -4.79
C GLU A 109 14.73 -26.39 -3.61
N GLU A 110 15.53 -26.41 -2.53
CA GLU A 110 15.19 -27.12 -1.30
C GLU A 110 13.98 -26.48 -0.61
N MET A 111 13.99 -25.16 -0.43
CA MET A 111 12.86 -24.40 0.15
C MET A 111 11.58 -24.52 -0.69
N ASN A 112 11.70 -24.54 -2.02
CA ASN A 112 10.59 -24.68 -2.96
C ASN A 112 9.87 -26.04 -2.89
N ASN A 113 10.38 -27.03 -2.14
CA ASN A 113 9.60 -28.24 -1.82
C ASN A 113 8.53 -27.98 -0.75
N TYR A 114 8.67 -26.93 0.06
CA TYR A 114 7.84 -26.66 1.23
C TYR A 114 6.97 -25.41 1.08
N ILE A 115 7.50 -24.34 0.46
CA ILE A 115 6.81 -23.07 0.24
C ILE A 115 6.72 -22.72 -1.25
N ASP A 116 5.75 -21.90 -1.63
CA ASP A 116 5.80 -21.16 -2.91
C ASP A 116 6.84 -20.04 -2.84
N THR A 117 8.08 -20.35 -3.23
CA THR A 117 9.19 -19.37 -3.20
C THR A 117 8.96 -18.21 -4.15
N LYS A 118 8.24 -18.40 -5.27
CA LYS A 118 7.96 -17.31 -6.22
C LYS A 118 6.94 -16.33 -5.65
N GLY A 119 5.84 -16.82 -5.08
CA GLY A 119 4.86 -16.00 -4.38
C GLY A 119 5.47 -15.26 -3.18
N PHE A 120 6.38 -15.91 -2.45
CA PHE A 120 7.12 -15.28 -1.36
C PHE A 120 8.02 -14.14 -1.86
N ILE A 121 8.92 -14.39 -2.83
CA ILE A 121 9.81 -13.34 -3.37
C ILE A 121 9.02 -12.16 -3.96
N LYS A 122 7.90 -12.43 -4.65
CA LYS A 122 7.01 -11.38 -5.17
C LYS A 122 6.37 -10.55 -4.07
N SER A 123 6.02 -11.16 -2.95
CA SER A 123 5.52 -10.46 -1.76
C SER A 123 6.60 -9.60 -1.10
N MET A 124 7.84 -10.09 -1.01
CA MET A 124 8.96 -9.31 -0.46
C MET A 124 9.30 -8.11 -1.34
N ALA A 125 9.25 -8.26 -2.67
CA ALA A 125 9.40 -7.15 -3.62
C ALA A 125 8.26 -6.12 -3.47
N ALA A 126 7.02 -6.58 -3.36
CA ALA A 126 5.86 -5.71 -3.16
C ALA A 126 5.93 -4.93 -1.82
N GLU A 127 6.31 -5.58 -0.73
CA GLU A 127 6.52 -4.93 0.58
C GLU A 127 7.62 -3.87 0.53
N TRP A 128 8.75 -4.16 -0.12
CA TRP A 128 9.84 -3.19 -0.28
C TRP A 128 9.45 -1.98 -1.13
N LEU A 129 8.65 -2.18 -2.19
CA LEU A 129 8.09 -1.09 -3.00
C LEU A 129 7.12 -0.22 -2.20
N ASN A 130 6.20 -0.83 -1.45
CA ASN A 130 5.19 -0.09 -0.67
C ASN A 130 5.76 0.53 0.63
N GLY A 131 6.92 0.08 1.12
CA GLY A 131 7.58 0.65 2.31
C GLY A 131 7.15 0.03 3.64
N SER A 132 6.65 -1.21 3.58
CA SER A 132 5.99 -1.97 4.64
C SER A 132 6.88 -2.33 5.84
N TRP A 133 7.10 -1.40 6.77
CA TRP A 133 8.03 -1.62 7.88
C TRP A 133 7.46 -2.47 9.02
N ASP A 134 6.13 -2.60 9.13
CA ASP A 134 5.47 -3.48 10.10
C ASP A 134 5.02 -4.82 9.47
N ARG A 135 5.75 -5.28 8.44
CA ARG A 135 5.52 -6.56 7.74
C ARG A 135 6.80 -7.41 7.67
N PHE A 136 6.74 -8.54 6.98
CA PHE A 136 7.75 -9.60 7.03
C PHE A 136 9.16 -9.10 6.77
N ASN A 137 9.36 -8.28 5.73
CA ASN A 137 10.67 -7.74 5.35
C ASN A 137 11.45 -7.11 6.53
N HIS A 138 10.77 -6.54 7.52
CA HIS A 138 11.40 -5.66 8.51
C HIS A 138 11.05 -5.99 9.96
N ALA A 139 9.76 -6.15 10.27
CA ALA A 139 9.29 -6.50 11.60
C ALA A 139 9.05 -8.00 11.79
N GLY A 140 8.99 -8.80 10.71
CA GLY A 140 8.60 -10.22 10.79
C GLY A 140 7.17 -10.35 11.32
N HIS A 141 6.22 -9.66 10.70
CA HIS A 141 4.91 -9.38 11.30
C HIS A 141 3.78 -9.37 10.24
N ASN A 142 2.53 -9.45 10.69
CA ASN A 142 1.32 -9.24 9.88
C ASN A 142 1.22 -10.09 8.60
N TYR A 143 1.31 -11.42 8.75
CA TYR A 143 1.12 -12.35 7.65
C TYR A 143 0.50 -13.68 8.08
N TYR A 144 -0.10 -14.37 7.12
CA TYR A 144 -0.59 -15.74 7.27
C TYR A 144 0.28 -16.70 6.45
N MET A 145 0.39 -17.94 6.93
CA MET A 145 0.88 -19.06 6.16
C MET A 145 -0.26 -20.05 5.93
N TYR A 146 -0.52 -20.38 4.67
CA TYR A 146 -1.59 -21.28 4.26
C TYR A 146 -1.05 -22.52 3.55
N LYS A 147 -1.31 -23.72 4.08
CA LYS A 147 -0.97 -25.00 3.47
C LYS A 147 -1.96 -25.35 2.37
N ASN A 148 -1.62 -24.95 1.15
CA ASN A 148 -2.41 -25.27 -0.04
C ASN A 148 -2.25 -26.76 -0.41
N GLN A 149 -3.37 -27.48 -0.43
CA GLN A 149 -3.43 -28.92 -0.70
C GLN A 149 -3.30 -29.29 -2.18
N GLU A 150 -3.63 -28.38 -3.10
CA GLU A 150 -3.55 -28.60 -4.55
C GLU A 150 -2.09 -28.64 -5.03
N ILE A 151 -1.27 -27.67 -4.60
CA ILE A 151 0.16 -27.61 -4.95
C ILE A 151 1.05 -28.32 -3.91
N GLY A 152 0.50 -28.70 -2.75
CA GLY A 152 1.21 -29.38 -1.66
C GLY A 152 2.15 -28.48 -0.85
N LYS A 153 2.11 -27.16 -1.03
CA LYS A 153 3.04 -26.18 -0.45
C LYS A 153 2.35 -25.18 0.45
N TRP A 154 3.12 -24.55 1.33
CA TRP A 154 2.70 -23.40 2.09
C TRP A 154 2.82 -22.11 1.25
N ILE A 155 1.82 -21.25 1.33
CA ILE A 155 1.73 -19.96 0.65
C ILE A 155 1.81 -18.86 1.71
N TYR A 156 2.68 -17.89 1.50
CA TYR A 156 2.72 -16.65 2.26
C TYR A 156 1.59 -15.73 1.80
N ILE A 157 0.81 -15.22 2.75
CA ILE A 157 -0.29 -14.29 2.48
C ILE A 157 -0.06 -13.05 3.36
N PRO A 158 0.31 -11.90 2.78
CA PRO A 158 0.50 -10.67 3.54
C PRO A 158 -0.84 -10.16 4.11
N TYR A 159 -0.79 -9.41 5.20
CA TYR A 159 -1.96 -8.81 5.88
C TYR A 159 -1.58 -7.46 6.51
N ASP A 160 -2.57 -6.74 7.04
CA ASP A 160 -2.46 -5.44 7.73
C ASP A 160 -1.68 -4.35 6.95
N PHE A 161 -2.41 -3.55 6.18
CA PHE A 161 -1.84 -2.54 5.26
C PHE A 161 -2.01 -1.10 5.77
N ASP A 162 -2.01 -0.91 7.09
CA ASP A 162 -2.11 0.42 7.67
C ASP A 162 -0.79 1.22 7.52
N ASN A 163 0.35 0.61 7.80
CA ASN A 163 1.68 1.25 7.83
C ASN A 163 2.43 1.21 6.48
N GLU A 164 1.77 1.69 5.43
CA GLU A 164 2.21 1.61 4.03
C GLU A 164 2.42 2.99 3.37
N LEU A 165 3.05 3.02 2.20
CA LEU A 165 3.15 4.20 1.32
C LEU A 165 3.58 5.47 2.08
N GLY A 166 4.72 5.38 2.76
CA GLY A 166 5.31 6.49 3.51
C GLY A 166 4.68 6.77 4.88
N ASN A 167 3.81 5.91 5.41
CA ASN A 167 3.17 6.07 6.72
C ASN A 167 4.12 5.72 7.90
N ASN A 168 4.11 6.57 8.93
CA ASN A 168 4.64 6.27 10.27
C ASN A 168 6.09 5.72 10.25
N LEU A 169 6.96 6.34 9.45
CA LEU A 169 8.34 5.85 9.26
C LEU A 169 9.18 5.84 10.55
N SER A 170 8.76 6.59 11.56
CA SER A 170 9.22 6.50 12.95
C SER A 170 9.14 5.07 13.53
N GLY A 171 8.17 4.27 13.11
CA GLY A 171 7.97 2.89 13.56
C GLY A 171 9.10 1.93 13.15
N GLY A 172 9.45 1.85 11.87
CA GLY A 172 10.54 0.97 11.42
C GLY A 172 11.91 1.36 11.98
N ALA A 173 12.08 2.63 12.36
CA ALA A 173 13.29 3.09 13.04
C ALA A 173 13.54 2.42 14.42
N PHE A 174 12.53 1.76 15.02
CA PHE A 174 12.74 0.91 16.21
C PHE A 174 13.48 -0.40 15.89
N TYR A 175 13.34 -0.94 14.68
CA TYR A 175 13.89 -2.24 14.29
C TYR A 175 15.23 -2.12 13.57
N SER A 176 15.48 -1.05 12.80
CA SER A 176 16.77 -0.80 12.15
C SER A 176 17.38 0.57 12.45
N LYS A 177 18.61 0.53 12.99
CA LYS A 177 19.43 1.73 13.19
C LYS A 177 19.90 2.39 11.89
N LYS A 178 19.92 1.66 10.75
CA LYS A 178 20.18 2.27 9.44
C LYS A 178 19.07 3.27 9.08
N LEU A 179 17.82 2.97 9.46
CA LEU A 179 16.65 3.79 9.14
C LEU A 179 16.47 5.02 10.07
N LEU A 180 17.03 4.99 11.30
CA LEU A 180 17.05 6.13 12.25
C LEU A 180 17.70 7.40 11.69
N GLY A 181 18.54 7.30 10.65
CA GLY A 181 19.20 8.45 10.03
C GLY A 181 18.48 9.02 8.80
N LEU A 182 17.40 8.37 8.32
CA LEU A 182 16.99 8.47 6.92
C LEU A 182 15.56 8.99 6.68
N SER A 183 14.84 9.53 7.66
CA SER A 183 13.37 9.76 7.61
C SER A 183 12.74 10.37 6.34
N TYR A 184 13.50 11.06 5.48
CA TYR A 184 13.03 11.59 4.18
C TYR A 184 13.51 10.79 2.95
N THR A 185 14.51 9.92 3.09
CA THR A 185 15.16 9.16 2.01
C THR A 185 14.81 7.67 2.03
N TRP A 186 13.79 7.24 2.78
CA TRP A 186 13.32 5.84 2.82
C TRP A 186 12.91 5.26 1.46
N PRO A 187 12.30 6.02 0.52
CA PRO A 187 12.11 5.54 -0.85
C PRO A 187 13.42 5.08 -1.51
N ASN A 188 14.54 5.72 -1.14
CA ASN A 188 15.86 5.54 -1.73
C ASN A 188 16.74 4.52 -0.98
N VAL A 189 16.12 3.57 -0.26
CA VAL A 189 16.82 2.49 0.45
C VAL A 189 16.75 1.20 -0.38
N THR A 190 17.91 0.58 -0.59
CA THR A 190 18.07 -0.72 -1.28
C THR A 190 17.30 -1.82 -0.55
N PHE A 191 17.04 -2.97 -1.19
CA PHE A 191 16.39 -4.09 -0.50
C PHE A 191 17.23 -4.58 0.71
N GLU A 192 18.54 -4.78 0.50
CA GLU A 192 19.48 -5.25 1.53
C GLU A 192 19.59 -4.31 2.74
N ASP A 193 19.56 -2.99 2.55
CA ASP A 193 19.57 -2.02 3.66
C ASP A 193 18.22 -1.85 4.34
N TYR A 194 17.13 -2.21 3.65
CA TYR A 194 15.76 -2.09 4.13
C TYR A 194 15.38 -3.24 5.07
N ILE A 195 15.73 -4.48 4.74
CA ILE A 195 15.25 -5.64 5.48
C ILE A 195 15.99 -5.90 6.80
N TYR A 196 15.36 -6.71 7.67
CA TYR A 196 16.08 -7.43 8.71
C TYR A 196 16.41 -8.84 8.18
N PRO A 197 17.67 -9.15 7.86
CA PRO A 197 18.02 -10.38 7.15
C PRO A 197 17.85 -11.62 8.03
N HIS A 198 17.17 -12.63 7.48
CA HIS A 198 17.01 -13.97 8.04
C HIS A 198 17.34 -15.03 7.00
N HIS A 199 17.63 -16.25 7.47
CA HIS A 199 17.99 -17.42 6.65
C HIS A 199 17.13 -17.61 5.39
N ILE A 200 15.79 -17.47 5.50
CA ILE A 200 14.90 -17.56 4.33
C ILE A 200 15.14 -16.44 3.29
N THR A 201 15.33 -15.19 3.72
CA THR A 201 15.69 -14.09 2.81
C THR A 201 17.12 -14.17 2.29
N GLU A 202 18.05 -14.73 3.07
CA GLU A 202 19.42 -14.99 2.63
C GLU A 202 19.43 -16.02 1.49
N VAL A 203 18.79 -17.18 1.69
CA VAL A 203 18.73 -18.26 0.70
C VAL A 203 17.93 -17.87 -0.55
N LEU A 204 16.81 -17.15 -0.40
CA LEU A 204 15.91 -16.84 -1.54
C LEU A 204 16.20 -15.53 -2.27
N ILE A 205 16.93 -14.59 -1.66
CA ILE A 205 17.10 -13.24 -2.21
C ILE A 205 18.54 -12.71 -2.08
N LEU A 206 19.16 -12.74 -0.90
CA LEU A 206 20.45 -12.03 -0.71
C LEU A 206 21.67 -12.77 -1.30
N ASN A 207 21.64 -14.11 -1.34
CA ASN A 207 22.72 -14.90 -1.94
C ASN A 207 22.72 -14.88 -3.48
N ASP A 208 21.55 -14.65 -4.09
CA ASP A 208 21.33 -14.45 -5.52
C ASP A 208 20.03 -13.65 -5.72
N ASP A 209 20.17 -12.36 -6.03
CA ASP A 209 19.03 -11.44 -6.15
C ASP A 209 18.36 -11.49 -7.53
N THR A 210 18.83 -12.32 -8.47
CA THR A 210 18.36 -12.36 -9.87
C THR A 210 16.84 -12.44 -9.97
N THR A 211 16.22 -13.40 -9.25
CA THR A 211 14.75 -13.58 -9.30
C THR A 211 14.01 -12.40 -8.65
N PHE A 212 14.58 -11.79 -7.61
CA PHE A 212 14.00 -10.61 -6.97
C PHE A 212 14.07 -9.39 -7.89
N VAL A 213 15.21 -9.14 -8.54
CA VAL A 213 15.41 -8.04 -9.48
C VAL A 213 14.54 -8.19 -10.72
N GLU A 214 14.43 -9.39 -11.29
CA GLU A 214 13.49 -9.67 -12.38
C GLU A 214 12.03 -9.39 -11.95
N THR A 215 11.66 -9.77 -10.73
CA THR A 215 10.32 -9.50 -10.19
C THR A 215 10.09 -8.00 -9.99
N VAL A 216 11.05 -7.26 -9.42
CA VAL A 216 10.96 -5.79 -9.30
C VAL A 216 10.82 -5.14 -10.67
N LYS A 217 11.55 -5.59 -11.70
CA LYS A 217 11.43 -5.10 -13.08
C LYS A 217 10.03 -5.30 -13.64
N GLU A 218 9.47 -6.51 -13.53
CA GLU A 218 8.08 -6.80 -13.91
C GLU A 218 7.10 -5.85 -13.20
N LEU A 219 7.24 -5.70 -11.88
CA LEU A 219 6.34 -4.89 -11.05
C LEU A 219 6.41 -3.40 -11.40
N ILE A 220 7.62 -2.83 -11.51
CA ILE A 220 7.83 -1.42 -11.86
C ILE A 220 7.26 -1.10 -13.25
N GLN A 221 7.55 -1.92 -14.26
CA GLN A 221 7.14 -1.63 -15.64
C GLN A 221 5.62 -1.72 -15.85
N ASN A 222 4.93 -2.62 -15.15
CA ASN A 222 3.52 -2.93 -15.43
C ASN A 222 2.52 -2.37 -14.39
N ILE A 223 2.97 -2.09 -13.15
CA ILE A 223 2.06 -1.86 -12.01
C ILE A 223 2.52 -0.70 -11.12
N TYR A 224 3.74 -0.75 -10.59
CA TYR A 224 4.23 0.17 -9.57
C TYR A 224 4.97 1.36 -10.20
N ASN A 225 4.23 2.20 -10.91
CA ASN A 225 4.74 3.40 -11.57
C ASN A 225 3.71 4.53 -11.55
N PRO A 226 4.12 5.81 -11.66
CA PRO A 226 3.21 6.95 -11.57
C PRO A 226 2.14 6.96 -12.68
N VAL A 227 2.47 6.52 -13.91
CA VAL A 227 1.53 6.42 -15.04
C VAL A 227 0.32 5.52 -14.73
N VAL A 228 0.52 4.50 -13.88
CA VAL A 228 -0.54 3.56 -13.47
C VAL A 228 -1.17 3.94 -12.13
N LEU A 229 -0.37 4.39 -11.16
CA LEU A 229 -0.85 4.56 -9.79
C LEU A 229 -1.41 5.94 -9.49
N PHE A 230 -1.03 7.00 -10.22
CA PHE A 230 -1.54 8.35 -9.92
C PHE A 230 -3.03 8.47 -10.26
N ASP A 231 -3.45 7.99 -11.43
CA ASP A 231 -4.86 7.92 -11.83
C ASP A 231 -5.70 7.12 -10.81
N HIS A 232 -5.20 5.96 -10.37
CA HIS A 232 -5.89 5.14 -9.35
C HIS A 232 -5.98 5.83 -7.99
N ILE A 233 -4.94 6.59 -7.59
CA ILE A 233 -4.99 7.42 -6.37
C ILE A 233 -6.06 8.50 -6.52
N ASP A 234 -6.14 9.17 -7.65
CA ASP A 234 -7.13 10.22 -7.90
C ASP A 234 -8.56 9.68 -7.97
N GLU A 235 -8.77 8.50 -8.55
CA GLU A 235 -10.06 7.80 -8.51
C GLU A 235 -10.49 7.46 -7.08
N VAL A 236 -9.62 6.84 -6.28
CA VAL A 236 -9.96 6.43 -4.90
C VAL A 236 -10.08 7.64 -3.97
N LYS A 237 -9.26 8.68 -4.17
CA LYS A 237 -9.36 9.97 -3.47
C LYS A 237 -10.71 10.63 -3.76
N LYS A 238 -11.07 10.79 -5.04
CA LYS A 238 -12.36 11.36 -5.46
C LYS A 238 -13.56 10.56 -4.94
N LEU A 239 -13.45 9.23 -4.87
CA LEU A 239 -14.51 8.35 -4.35
C LEU A 239 -14.87 8.64 -2.89
N ILE A 240 -13.89 9.02 -2.05
CA ILE A 240 -14.11 9.25 -0.61
C ILE A 240 -14.06 10.72 -0.18
N ASP A 241 -13.69 11.64 -1.08
CA ASP A 241 -13.44 13.06 -0.81
C ASP A 241 -14.52 13.73 0.06
N GLU A 242 -15.78 13.65 -0.35
CA GLU A 242 -16.92 14.20 0.38
C GLU A 242 -17.12 13.52 1.75
N ALA A 243 -16.90 12.21 1.84
CA ALA A 243 -17.02 11.46 3.09
C ALA A 243 -15.91 11.80 4.09
N VAL A 244 -14.67 12.00 3.62
CA VAL A 244 -13.53 12.44 4.43
C VAL A 244 -13.71 13.89 4.86
N ARG A 245 -14.23 14.76 3.99
CA ARG A 245 -14.57 16.16 4.35
C ARG A 245 -15.54 16.20 5.52
N ILE A 246 -16.60 15.38 5.50
CA ILE A 246 -17.57 15.28 6.60
C ILE A 246 -16.94 14.62 7.84
N ASP A 247 -16.16 13.54 7.70
CA ASP A 247 -15.48 12.86 8.83
C ASP A 247 -14.47 13.76 9.56
N LYS A 248 -13.84 14.70 8.84
CA LYS A 248 -12.85 15.65 9.38
C LYS A 248 -13.42 17.05 9.67
N THR A 249 -14.74 17.24 9.58
CA THR A 249 -15.41 18.50 9.98
C THR A 249 -16.02 18.35 11.37
N PRO A 250 -15.60 19.14 12.38
CA PRO A 250 -16.21 19.10 13.71
C PRO A 250 -17.67 19.57 13.72
N ALA A 251 -18.48 18.96 14.58
CA ALA A 251 -19.81 19.44 14.94
C ALA A 251 -19.75 20.73 15.79
N GLU A 252 -20.91 21.34 16.09
CA GLU A 252 -20.99 22.58 16.88
C GLU A 252 -20.35 22.48 18.29
N ASP A 253 -20.31 21.27 18.87
CA ASP A 253 -19.68 21.01 20.17
C ASP A 253 -18.16 20.74 20.08
N GLY A 254 -17.61 20.77 18.87
CA GLY A 254 -16.20 20.49 18.56
C GLY A 254 -15.88 19.01 18.39
N SER A 255 -16.86 18.09 18.48
CA SER A 255 -16.62 16.66 18.30
C SER A 255 -16.54 16.27 16.81
N LEU A 256 -15.66 15.33 16.48
CA LEU A 256 -15.59 14.68 15.17
C LEU A 256 -16.42 13.38 15.15
N PRO A 257 -17.04 13.01 14.01
CA PRO A 257 -17.75 11.74 13.85
C PRO A 257 -16.95 10.52 14.34
N GLY A 258 -17.60 9.66 15.12
CA GLY A 258 -17.03 8.39 15.59
C GLY A 258 -15.89 8.47 16.61
N ARG A 259 -15.42 9.68 17.00
CA ARG A 259 -14.30 9.84 17.93
C ARG A 259 -14.73 9.64 19.39
N VAL A 260 -15.09 8.40 19.73
CA VAL A 260 -15.51 7.98 21.08
C VAL A 260 -14.37 8.09 22.11
N HIS A 261 -13.10 8.05 21.65
CA HIS A 261 -11.91 8.21 22.48
C HIS A 261 -11.26 9.56 22.20
N VAL A 262 -11.46 10.54 23.09
CA VAL A 262 -11.04 11.94 22.90
C VAL A 262 -9.53 12.18 22.99
N ASP A 263 -8.75 11.25 23.56
CA ASP A 263 -7.27 11.36 23.60
C ASP A 263 -6.57 10.74 22.36
N GLY A 264 -7.33 10.39 21.31
CA GLY A 264 -6.81 9.80 20.08
C GLY A 264 -6.24 10.83 19.10
N ASP A 265 -5.28 10.43 18.27
CA ASP A 265 -4.75 11.26 17.18
C ASP A 265 -5.75 11.30 16.01
N GLU A 266 -6.31 12.47 15.74
CA GLU A 266 -7.35 12.70 14.72
C GLU A 266 -6.85 12.49 13.28
N GLY A 267 -5.54 12.37 13.06
CA GLY A 267 -4.95 12.19 11.72
C GLY A 267 -5.08 13.44 10.85
N GLY A 268 -5.02 14.62 11.46
CA GLY A 268 -5.06 15.91 10.76
C GLY A 268 -6.43 16.29 10.19
N ASP A 269 -6.52 17.52 9.71
CA ASP A 269 -7.73 18.11 9.13
C ASP A 269 -7.94 17.71 7.65
N TYR A 270 -8.99 18.25 7.04
CA TYR A 270 -9.29 18.02 5.63
C TYR A 270 -8.19 18.54 4.68
N ARG A 271 -7.51 19.65 5.03
CA ARG A 271 -6.35 20.17 4.28
C ARG A 271 -5.18 19.17 4.31
N THR A 272 -4.93 18.55 5.47
CA THR A 272 -3.94 17.48 5.65
C THR A 272 -4.25 16.27 4.76
N TYR A 273 -5.52 15.84 4.69
CA TYR A 273 -5.98 14.79 3.76
C TYR A 273 -5.66 15.15 2.30
N GLN A 274 -6.06 16.35 1.86
CA GLN A 274 -5.83 16.80 0.49
C GLN A 274 -4.34 16.81 0.14
N ALA A 275 -3.51 17.41 1.00
CA ALA A 275 -2.09 17.61 0.77
C ALA A 275 -1.26 16.32 0.86
N ASN A 276 -1.57 15.41 1.79
CA ASN A 276 -0.81 14.16 2.00
C ASN A 276 -1.23 13.02 1.05
N SER A 277 -2.43 13.09 0.46
CA SER A 277 -2.78 12.20 -0.65
C SER A 277 -1.93 12.48 -1.91
N GLU A 278 -1.47 13.73 -2.05
CA GLU A 278 -0.58 14.19 -3.11
C GLU A 278 0.90 14.03 -2.73
N PHE A 279 1.66 15.13 -2.71
CA PHE A 279 3.11 15.14 -2.56
C PHE A 279 3.61 15.71 -1.22
N THR A 280 2.73 16.30 -0.41
CA THR A 280 3.13 16.99 0.82
C THR A 280 3.40 15.99 1.93
N THR A 281 4.58 16.09 2.53
CA THR A 281 4.98 15.35 3.73
C THR A 281 4.44 16.06 4.97
N VAL A 282 3.65 15.38 5.79
CA VAL A 282 3.07 15.97 7.00
C VAL A 282 3.58 15.26 8.25
N THR A 283 3.58 15.97 9.39
CA THR A 283 3.92 15.40 10.70
C THR A 283 2.74 15.55 11.65
N ILE A 284 2.33 14.45 12.28
CA ILE A 284 1.22 14.42 13.24
C ILE A 284 1.70 13.69 14.49
N GLY A 285 1.65 14.38 15.63
CA GLY A 285 2.31 13.94 16.86
C GLY A 285 3.82 13.80 16.67
N ILE A 286 4.32 12.55 16.79
CA ILE A 286 5.74 12.19 16.56
C ILE A 286 5.96 11.48 15.22
N ASN A 287 4.90 11.27 14.43
CA ASN A 287 4.93 10.43 13.23
C ASN A 287 5.02 11.30 11.97
N THR A 288 5.90 10.91 11.06
CA THR A 288 6.03 11.51 9.72
C THR A 288 5.27 10.66 8.71
N PHE A 289 4.54 11.33 7.81
CA PHE A 289 3.75 10.74 6.74
C PHE A 289 4.18 11.39 5.42
N LEU A 290 4.93 10.69 4.56
CA LEU A 290 5.26 11.21 3.22
C LEU A 290 3.98 11.31 2.36
N GLY A 291 3.95 12.21 1.38
CA GLY A 291 2.84 12.23 0.41
C GLY A 291 2.74 10.91 -0.35
N ILE A 292 1.53 10.37 -0.59
CA ILE A 292 1.38 9.06 -1.23
C ILE A 292 1.97 9.06 -2.65
N LYS A 293 1.62 10.07 -3.47
CA LYS A 293 2.21 10.21 -4.81
C LYS A 293 3.72 10.50 -4.74
N ARG A 294 4.19 11.18 -3.69
CA ARG A 294 5.63 11.41 -3.45
C ARG A 294 6.39 10.12 -3.17
N TRP A 295 5.86 9.25 -2.30
CA TRP A 295 6.46 7.94 -2.00
C TRP A 295 6.61 7.11 -3.27
N ILE A 296 5.55 7.00 -4.07
CA ILE A 296 5.53 6.22 -5.30
C ILE A 296 6.52 6.79 -6.33
N LEU A 297 6.54 8.11 -6.53
CA LEU A 297 7.44 8.76 -7.49
C LEU A 297 8.92 8.54 -7.15
N ASP A 298 9.31 8.78 -5.90
CA ASP A 298 10.69 8.65 -5.47
C ASP A 298 11.13 7.17 -5.48
N LYS A 299 10.26 6.25 -5.04
CA LYS A 299 10.55 4.81 -5.07
C LYS A 299 10.65 4.26 -6.49
N PHE A 300 9.78 4.72 -7.40
CA PHE A 300 9.81 4.38 -8.82
C PHE A 300 11.15 4.79 -9.45
N ARG A 301 11.51 6.09 -9.32
CA ARG A 301 12.79 6.63 -9.81
C ARG A 301 13.97 5.82 -9.28
N PHE A 302 14.03 5.65 -7.95
CA PHE A 302 15.11 4.91 -7.30
C PHE A 302 15.22 3.46 -7.78
N ALA A 303 14.10 2.75 -7.96
CA ALA A 303 14.11 1.38 -8.47
C ALA A 303 14.55 1.32 -9.95
N CYS A 304 14.14 2.27 -10.78
CA CYS A 304 14.59 2.39 -12.17
C CYS A 304 16.12 2.55 -12.26
N ASP A 305 16.68 3.48 -11.47
CA ASP A 305 18.11 3.79 -11.46
C ASP A 305 18.95 2.66 -10.81
N LEU A 306 18.47 2.10 -9.70
CA LEU A 306 19.19 1.05 -8.94
C LEU A 306 19.38 -0.23 -9.75
N TYR A 307 18.37 -0.62 -10.54
CA TYR A 307 18.35 -1.91 -11.23
C TYR A 307 18.49 -1.79 -12.76
N ASP A 308 18.80 -0.61 -13.31
CA ASP A 308 18.91 -0.36 -14.75
C ASP A 308 17.65 -0.86 -15.50
N ILE A 309 16.50 -0.30 -15.10
CA ILE A 309 15.19 -0.61 -15.67
C ILE A 309 14.87 0.40 -16.77
N ASP A 310 14.48 -0.06 -17.95
CA ASP A 310 13.91 0.83 -18.96
C ASP A 310 12.54 1.34 -18.50
N CYS A 311 12.56 2.55 -17.94
CA CYS A 311 11.41 3.31 -17.48
C CYS A 311 11.03 4.44 -18.44
N SER A 312 11.52 4.42 -19.69
CA SER A 312 11.28 5.49 -20.69
C SER A 312 9.81 5.68 -21.06
N PHE A 313 8.95 4.68 -20.82
CA PHE A 313 7.49 4.80 -20.93
C PHE A 313 6.89 5.88 -20.01
N ALA A 314 7.57 6.21 -18.91
CA ALA A 314 7.20 7.23 -17.94
C ALA A 314 8.19 8.41 -17.92
N ALA A 315 8.81 8.73 -19.06
CA ALA A 315 9.91 9.71 -19.15
C ALA A 315 9.58 11.11 -18.59
N GLU A 316 8.32 11.52 -18.55
CA GLU A 316 7.91 12.79 -17.92
C GLU A 316 8.19 12.81 -16.41
N TYR A 317 8.10 11.64 -15.76
CA TYR A 317 8.31 11.43 -14.34
C TYR A 317 9.75 11.14 -13.95
N LEU A 318 10.68 10.89 -14.88
CA LEU A 318 12.09 10.61 -14.56
C LEU A 318 12.86 11.89 -14.18
N GLU A 319 14.11 11.75 -13.68
CA GLU A 319 14.97 12.92 -13.44
C GLU A 319 15.26 13.65 -14.76
N GLY A 320 15.09 14.98 -14.77
CA GLY A 320 15.16 15.79 -15.99
C GLY A 320 13.91 15.74 -16.88
N GLY A 321 12.87 14.99 -16.49
CA GLY A 321 11.54 15.07 -17.07
C GLY A 321 10.85 16.41 -16.82
N PHE A 322 9.65 16.58 -17.38
CA PHE A 322 8.88 17.83 -17.28
C PHE A 322 7.77 17.80 -16.22
N PHE A 323 7.53 16.66 -15.55
CA PHE A 323 6.54 16.58 -14.49
C PHE A 323 6.94 17.44 -13.29
N THR A 324 6.04 18.35 -12.89
CA THR A 324 6.16 19.18 -11.70
C THR A 324 4.98 18.94 -10.78
N TYR A 325 5.24 18.93 -9.48
CA TYR A 325 4.22 18.85 -8.44
C TYR A 325 4.36 20.00 -7.46
N GLU A 326 3.26 20.35 -6.82
CA GLU A 326 3.23 21.34 -5.74
C GLU A 326 3.21 20.63 -4.38
N VAL A 327 3.71 21.32 -3.36
CA VAL A 327 3.59 20.92 -1.95
C VAL A 327 2.96 22.08 -1.18
N ASP A 328 2.17 21.76 -0.16
CA ASP A 328 1.62 22.78 0.72
C ASP A 328 2.72 23.24 1.68
N GLU A 329 3.34 24.40 1.41
CA GLU A 329 4.49 24.91 2.18
C GLU A 329 4.21 25.13 3.68
N GLU A 330 2.94 25.29 4.08
CA GLU A 330 2.59 25.44 5.51
C GLU A 330 2.46 24.09 6.22
N LEU A 331 2.18 23.01 5.47
CA LEU A 331 2.06 21.65 5.97
C LEU A 331 3.31 20.78 5.75
N GLU A 332 4.16 21.11 4.77
CA GLU A 332 5.40 20.39 4.44
C GLU A 332 6.35 20.38 5.63
N ASN A 333 6.32 19.27 6.37
CA ASN A 333 7.09 19.05 7.56
C ASN A 333 7.50 17.57 7.63
N PRO A 334 8.76 17.23 7.32
CA PRO A 334 9.28 15.88 7.44
C PRO A 334 9.49 15.41 8.89
N GLY A 335 9.18 16.27 9.87
CA GLY A 335 9.24 15.96 11.28
C GLY A 335 10.65 16.08 11.85
N ILE A 336 10.87 15.46 13.00
CA ILE A 336 12.16 15.52 13.68
C ILE A 336 13.10 14.48 13.07
N SER A 337 14.24 14.93 12.55
CA SER A 337 15.32 14.03 12.14
C SER A 337 15.83 13.26 13.36
N PHE A 338 15.62 11.94 13.42
CA PHE A 338 15.98 11.11 14.58
C PHE A 338 17.49 11.11 14.88
N SER A 339 18.34 11.40 13.89
CA SER A 339 19.77 11.70 14.11
C SER A 339 19.97 12.86 15.10
N SER A 340 19.18 13.94 15.01
CA SER A 340 19.25 15.06 15.94
C SER A 340 18.77 14.73 17.35
N LEU A 341 17.86 13.76 17.52
CA LEU A 341 17.43 13.26 18.83
C LEU A 341 18.49 12.36 19.48
N LEU A 342 19.18 11.55 18.67
CA LEU A 342 20.34 10.77 19.07
C LEU A 342 21.52 11.67 19.47
N GLU A 343 21.81 12.72 18.70
CA GLU A 343 22.82 13.74 19.03
C GLU A 343 22.45 14.55 20.28
N ALA A 344 21.16 14.83 20.50
CA ALA A 344 20.65 15.47 21.71
C ALA A 344 20.63 14.56 22.95
N GLY A 345 20.93 13.26 22.80
CA GLY A 345 20.97 12.29 23.90
C GLY A 345 19.60 11.92 24.49
N ILE A 346 18.51 12.18 23.76
CA ILE A 346 17.13 11.94 24.23
C ILE A 346 16.61 10.60 23.69
N SER A 347 17.13 9.49 24.21
CA SER A 347 16.35 8.25 24.34
C SER A 347 17.04 7.25 25.28
N THR A 348 16.32 6.82 26.31
CA THR A 348 16.63 5.59 27.04
C THR A 348 16.17 4.40 26.22
N ILE A 349 16.94 4.06 25.18
CA ILE A 349 16.67 2.90 24.32
C ILE A 349 16.73 1.63 25.19
N VAL A 350 15.62 0.88 25.23
CA VAL A 350 15.57 -0.47 25.82
C VAL A 350 16.60 -1.33 25.07
N PRO A 351 17.51 -2.03 25.77
CA PRO A 351 18.61 -2.72 25.10
C PRO A 351 18.07 -3.79 24.13
N PRO A 352 18.66 -3.93 22.93
CA PRO A 352 18.29 -5.00 22.00
C PRO A 352 18.56 -6.38 22.63
N PRO A 353 17.81 -7.42 22.22
CA PRO A 353 18.05 -8.79 22.68
C PRO A 353 19.52 -9.18 22.43
N THR A 354 20.14 -9.80 23.43
CA THR A 354 21.58 -10.02 23.45
C THR A 354 21.95 -11.19 22.52
N GLN A 355 22.66 -10.88 21.43
CA GLN A 355 23.26 -11.92 20.57
C GLN A 355 24.18 -12.83 21.38
N ALA A 356 24.09 -14.14 21.13
CA ALA A 356 25.07 -15.10 21.64
C ALA A 356 26.42 -14.89 20.93
N GLU A 357 27.51 -14.78 21.70
CA GLU A 357 28.86 -14.53 21.16
C GLU A 357 29.31 -15.67 20.23
N SER A 358 29.50 -15.36 18.94
CA SER A 358 30.19 -16.24 18.00
C SER A 358 31.71 -16.16 18.25
N THR A 359 32.31 -17.27 18.69
CA THR A 359 33.76 -17.32 18.92
C THR A 359 34.53 -17.29 17.60
N GLU A 360 35.28 -16.21 17.35
CA GLU A 360 36.15 -16.07 16.19
C GLU A 360 37.17 -17.22 16.07
N THR A 361 37.34 -17.75 14.86
CA THR A 361 38.41 -18.71 14.55
C THR A 361 39.42 -18.04 13.61
N VAL A 362 40.67 -17.87 14.07
CA VAL A 362 41.71 -17.14 13.34
C VAL A 362 42.24 -17.93 12.13
N ALA A 363 42.22 -17.32 10.95
CA ALA A 363 42.89 -17.81 9.74
C ALA A 363 44.21 -17.03 9.46
N PRO A 364 45.28 -17.68 8.97
CA PRO A 364 46.60 -17.04 8.81
C PRO A 364 46.77 -16.31 7.46
N THR A 365 47.60 -15.27 7.46
CA THR A 365 47.93 -14.43 6.31
C THR A 365 48.97 -15.06 5.36
N THR A 366 48.83 -14.81 4.06
CA THR A 366 49.87 -15.05 3.04
C THR A 366 50.10 -13.82 2.17
N ASN A 367 51.37 -13.55 1.84
CA ASN A 367 51.82 -12.31 1.21
C ASN A 367 51.62 -12.25 -0.31
N VAL A 368 51.38 -11.03 -0.81
CA VAL A 368 51.32 -10.70 -2.25
C VAL A 368 52.72 -10.53 -2.84
N VAL A 369 52.93 -11.01 -4.07
CA VAL A 369 54.05 -10.63 -4.96
C VAL A 369 53.47 -10.30 -6.34
N ALA A 370 54.06 -9.30 -7.02
CA ALA A 370 53.44 -8.59 -8.13
C ALA A 370 53.50 -9.29 -9.52
N GLU A 371 52.64 -8.77 -10.39
CA GLU A 371 52.42 -9.06 -11.82
C GLU A 371 53.67 -8.85 -12.72
N PRO A 372 53.66 -9.30 -14.00
CA PRO A 372 53.42 -8.30 -15.05
C PRO A 372 52.74 -8.78 -16.38
N THR A 373 51.82 -7.93 -16.85
CA THR A 373 51.57 -7.51 -18.26
C THR A 373 51.07 -8.49 -19.35
N GLN A 374 50.03 -7.99 -20.03
CA GLN A 374 49.33 -8.44 -21.25
C GLN A 374 50.23 -8.52 -22.52
N PRO A 375 49.77 -9.18 -23.62
CA PRO A 375 48.99 -8.43 -24.64
C PRO A 375 47.87 -9.22 -25.36
N ALA A 376 46.98 -8.47 -26.02
CA ALA A 376 46.02 -8.90 -27.06
C ALA A 376 46.33 -8.11 -28.37
N PRO A 377 45.59 -8.22 -29.51
CA PRO A 377 44.43 -9.07 -29.83
C PRO A 377 44.52 -9.79 -31.21
N THR A 378 43.51 -10.61 -31.55
CA THR A 378 43.16 -10.91 -32.96
C THR A 378 41.65 -11.05 -33.16
N THR A 379 41.14 -10.34 -34.16
CA THR A 379 39.75 -10.34 -34.66
C THR A 379 39.41 -11.57 -35.49
N ASN A 380 38.12 -11.93 -35.58
CA ASN A 380 37.50 -12.33 -36.84
C ASN A 380 35.98 -12.07 -36.84
N VAL A 381 35.46 -11.79 -38.03
CA VAL A 381 34.07 -11.45 -38.39
C VAL A 381 33.42 -12.68 -39.04
N VAL A 382 32.08 -12.79 -39.04
CA VAL A 382 31.20 -13.16 -40.20
C VAL A 382 29.79 -13.61 -39.76
N ASP A 383 28.82 -12.78 -40.13
CA ASP A 383 27.46 -13.01 -40.68
C ASP A 383 26.35 -13.79 -39.92
N GLU A 384 25.19 -13.12 -39.81
CA GLU A 384 23.84 -13.72 -39.81
C GLU A 384 23.46 -14.29 -41.19
N PRO A 385 22.30 -14.98 -41.34
CA PRO A 385 21.14 -14.20 -41.79
C PRO A 385 19.80 -14.53 -41.09
N ASN A 386 19.09 -13.45 -40.80
CA ASN A 386 17.63 -13.27 -40.69
C ASN A 386 16.76 -14.21 -41.55
N GLU A 387 15.66 -14.73 -41.00
CA GLU A 387 14.42 -14.95 -41.76
C GLU A 387 13.18 -14.81 -40.85
N ALA A 388 12.14 -14.15 -41.35
CA ALA A 388 10.93 -13.79 -40.61
C ALA A 388 9.74 -14.69 -40.98
N VAL A 389 8.82 -14.92 -40.03
CA VAL A 389 7.48 -15.48 -40.30
C VAL A 389 6.42 -14.68 -39.56
N THR A 390 5.34 -14.38 -40.27
CA THR A 390 4.19 -13.54 -39.87
C THR A 390 3.00 -14.37 -39.37
N THR A 391 1.85 -13.71 -39.16
CA THR A 391 0.47 -14.25 -39.04
C THR A 391 0.12 -14.95 -37.71
N ASP A 392 -1.05 -14.77 -37.09
CA ASP A 392 -2.21 -13.93 -37.47
C ASP A 392 -3.01 -13.44 -36.24
N VAL A 393 -3.81 -12.38 -36.45
CA VAL A 393 -4.80 -11.85 -35.51
C VAL A 393 -6.14 -12.55 -35.72
N VAL A 394 -6.83 -12.93 -34.65
CA VAL A 394 -8.31 -13.03 -34.63
C VAL A 394 -8.82 -12.43 -33.34
N ASP A 395 -9.75 -11.49 -33.50
CA ASP A 395 -10.51 -10.79 -32.46
C ASP A 395 -12.00 -11.12 -32.69
N GLU A 396 -12.76 -11.43 -31.64
CA GLU A 396 -14.21 -11.63 -31.72
C GLU A 396 -14.89 -11.13 -30.43
N GLN A 397 -15.60 -10.01 -30.55
CA GLN A 397 -16.56 -9.50 -29.56
C GLN A 397 -17.98 -9.91 -29.92
N SER A 398 -18.83 -10.11 -28.91
CA SER A 398 -20.29 -9.93 -29.01
C SER A 398 -20.79 -9.49 -27.63
N GLU A 399 -21.06 -8.20 -27.44
CA GLU A 399 -22.39 -7.57 -27.55
C GLU A 399 -23.40 -7.97 -26.46
N ALA A 400 -23.99 -6.94 -25.85
CA ALA A 400 -24.97 -7.03 -24.78
C ALA A 400 -26.31 -6.45 -25.24
N GLU A 401 -27.43 -7.03 -24.82
CA GLU A 401 -28.77 -6.50 -25.08
C GLU A 401 -29.23 -5.56 -23.95
N THR A 402 -29.70 -4.37 -24.32
CA THR A 402 -30.42 -3.43 -23.45
C THR A 402 -31.93 -3.57 -23.65
N VAL A 403 -32.70 -3.34 -22.58
CA VAL A 403 -34.17 -3.37 -22.62
C VAL A 403 -34.71 -1.98 -22.29
N THR A 404 -35.53 -1.43 -23.17
CA THR A 404 -36.28 -0.18 -23.00
C THR A 404 -37.69 -0.44 -22.48
N VAL A 405 -38.28 0.50 -21.75
CA VAL A 405 -39.72 0.56 -21.45
C VAL A 405 -40.20 2.00 -21.66
N ASP A 406 -41.35 2.15 -22.32
CA ASP A 406 -41.93 3.42 -22.76
C ASP A 406 -42.70 4.17 -21.65
N ASP A 407 -42.79 5.50 -21.80
CA ASP A 407 -43.72 6.41 -21.11
C ASP A 407 -45.15 6.31 -21.68
N ASP A 408 -46.16 6.69 -20.87
CA ASP A 408 -47.41 7.25 -21.42
C ASP A 408 -48.17 8.19 -20.43
N ASP A 409 -48.55 9.34 -20.99
CA ASP A 409 -49.16 10.57 -20.45
C ASP A 409 -50.60 10.43 -19.86
N VAL A 410 -50.93 11.26 -18.84
CA VAL A 410 -52.28 11.87 -18.69
C VAL A 410 -52.18 13.30 -18.13
N SER A 411 -52.98 14.22 -18.69
CA SER A 411 -52.82 15.68 -18.59
C SER A 411 -53.96 16.43 -17.84
N VAL A 412 -53.55 17.54 -17.18
CA VAL A 412 -54.24 18.79 -16.74
C VAL A 412 -55.78 18.97 -16.74
N GLU A 413 -56.27 19.65 -15.68
CA GLU A 413 -56.89 20.99 -15.80
C GLU A 413 -56.52 21.82 -14.52
N ALA A 414 -56.58 23.16 -14.52
CA ALA A 414 -55.91 24.03 -13.51
C ALA A 414 -56.71 25.28 -13.05
N GLU A 415 -56.31 25.91 -11.92
CA GLU A 415 -56.75 27.26 -11.50
C GLU A 415 -55.61 28.10 -10.84
N ASP A 416 -55.28 29.18 -11.55
CA ASP A 416 -54.39 30.35 -11.35
C ASP A 416 -53.89 30.77 -9.94
N SER A 417 -52.55 30.83 -9.78
CA SER A 417 -51.85 31.98 -9.18
C SER A 417 -50.43 32.13 -9.74
N MET A 418 -50.08 33.30 -10.28
CA MET A 418 -48.76 33.57 -10.85
C MET A 418 -47.62 33.63 -9.80
N GLU A 419 -46.87 32.54 -9.71
CA GLU A 419 -45.47 32.51 -9.29
C GLU A 419 -44.66 31.92 -10.45
N SER A 420 -43.41 32.35 -10.64
CA SER A 420 -42.55 31.80 -11.69
C SER A 420 -41.93 30.51 -11.18
N ASP A 421 -42.55 29.38 -11.51
CA ASP A 421 -42.03 28.03 -11.23
C ASP A 421 -40.74 27.79 -12.02
N SER A 422 -39.63 28.30 -11.52
CA SER A 422 -38.30 27.81 -11.84
C SER A 422 -38.03 26.62 -10.91
N GLU A 423 -38.13 25.41 -11.45
CA GLU A 423 -38.00 24.17 -10.67
C GLU A 423 -36.68 24.14 -9.89
N CYS A 424 -36.75 23.68 -8.64
CA CYS A 424 -35.61 23.68 -7.74
C CYS A 424 -34.60 22.59 -8.11
N TRP A 425 -33.63 22.94 -8.95
CA TRP A 425 -32.62 22.01 -9.47
C TRP A 425 -31.79 21.31 -8.37
N SER A 426 -31.64 21.93 -7.19
CA SER A 426 -30.87 21.36 -6.07
C SER A 426 -31.59 20.21 -5.35
N GLU A 427 -32.91 20.06 -5.49
CA GLU A 427 -33.68 19.01 -4.79
C GLU A 427 -33.27 17.60 -5.22
N VAL A 428 -32.83 17.44 -6.47
CA VAL A 428 -32.27 16.17 -7.00
C VAL A 428 -31.02 15.73 -6.22
N PHE A 429 -30.30 16.70 -5.64
CA PHE A 429 -29.11 16.48 -4.80
C PHE A 429 -29.44 16.47 -3.29
N GLY A 430 -30.72 16.51 -2.92
CA GLY A 430 -31.17 16.47 -1.52
C GLY A 430 -31.16 17.83 -0.81
N HIS A 431 -31.01 18.93 -1.54
CA HIS A 431 -30.91 20.29 -1.00
C HIS A 431 -32.09 21.16 -1.44
N PRO A 432 -32.79 21.87 -0.53
CA PRO A 432 -33.90 22.76 -0.90
C PRO A 432 -33.39 23.99 -1.66
N CYS A 433 -34.26 24.78 -2.26
CA CYS A 433 -33.85 26.06 -2.85
C CYS A 433 -33.79 27.19 -1.82
N CYS A 434 -32.89 28.14 -2.08
CA CYS A 434 -32.69 29.29 -1.20
C CYS A 434 -33.95 30.17 -1.21
N GLN A 435 -34.42 30.53 -0.02
CA GLN A 435 -35.59 31.37 0.17
C GLN A 435 -35.27 32.86 -0.04
N LYS A 436 -33.98 33.24 0.03
CA LYS A 436 -33.50 34.56 -0.39
C LYS A 436 -32.27 34.45 -1.28
N LEU A 437 -32.11 35.46 -2.13
CA LEU A 437 -30.96 35.64 -3.01
C LEU A 437 -29.99 36.66 -2.37
N ASP A 438 -29.48 36.32 -1.19
CA ASP A 438 -28.67 37.25 -0.39
C ASP A 438 -27.15 37.16 -0.73
N GLU A 439 -26.58 35.96 -0.95
CA GLU A 439 -25.17 35.79 -1.34
C GLU A 439 -24.91 34.44 -2.05
N VAL A 440 -24.07 34.43 -3.10
CA VAL A 440 -23.61 33.19 -3.79
C VAL A 440 -22.34 32.71 -3.11
N TYR A 441 -22.37 31.50 -2.56
CA TYR A 441 -21.23 30.90 -1.85
C TYR A 441 -20.32 30.09 -2.78
N GLU A 442 -20.90 29.39 -3.75
CA GLU A 442 -20.18 28.53 -4.70
C GLU A 442 -20.93 28.45 -6.03
N VAL A 443 -20.24 28.13 -7.12
CA VAL A 443 -20.85 27.89 -8.45
C VAL A 443 -20.18 26.67 -9.06
N ASP A 444 -20.98 25.67 -9.42
CA ASP A 444 -20.53 24.42 -10.04
C ASP A 444 -21.19 24.20 -11.42
N ASP A 445 -21.04 23.00 -11.97
CA ASP A 445 -21.64 22.61 -13.26
C ASP A 445 -23.19 22.45 -13.18
N ASN A 446 -23.78 22.43 -11.98
CA ASN A 446 -25.22 22.26 -11.75
C ASN A 446 -25.92 23.60 -11.53
N GLY A 447 -25.27 24.56 -10.85
CA GLY A 447 -25.77 25.92 -10.67
C GLY A 447 -25.03 26.73 -9.61
N SER A 448 -25.68 27.78 -9.11
CA SER A 448 -25.16 28.62 -8.02
C SER A 448 -25.67 28.10 -6.67
N TRP A 449 -24.79 27.94 -5.69
CA TRP A 449 -25.14 27.45 -4.36
C TRP A 449 -25.15 28.60 -3.33
N GLY A 450 -26.17 28.58 -2.46
CA GLY A 450 -26.27 29.42 -1.28
C GLY A 450 -26.24 28.61 0.01
N TYR A 451 -26.12 29.30 1.14
CA TYR A 451 -26.12 28.67 2.47
C TYR A 451 -27.02 29.46 3.43
N GLU A 452 -28.17 28.90 3.78
CA GLU A 452 -29.19 29.51 4.64
C GLU A 452 -29.56 28.59 5.80
N ASP A 453 -29.88 29.13 6.98
CA ASP A 453 -30.36 28.38 8.15
C ASP A 453 -29.63 27.04 8.42
N GLY A 454 -28.29 27.05 8.30
CA GLY A 454 -27.42 25.90 8.57
C GLY A 454 -27.37 24.80 7.49
N HIS A 455 -27.92 25.04 6.31
CA HIS A 455 -27.92 24.07 5.21
C HIS A 455 -27.60 24.70 3.85
N TRP A 456 -27.05 23.87 2.95
CA TRP A 456 -26.85 24.23 1.55
C TRP A 456 -28.19 24.27 0.81
N CYS A 457 -28.33 25.25 -0.08
CA CYS A 457 -29.51 25.44 -0.89
C CYS A 457 -29.15 25.85 -2.34
N GLY A 458 -29.99 25.46 -3.30
CA GLY A 458 -29.85 25.90 -4.69
C GLY A 458 -30.33 27.32 -4.90
N ILE A 459 -29.50 28.18 -5.48
CA ILE A 459 -29.92 29.49 -5.96
C ILE A 459 -30.58 29.29 -7.33
N ILE A 460 -31.80 29.82 -7.47
CA ILE A 460 -32.50 29.86 -8.75
C ILE A 460 -32.43 31.28 -9.29
N GLU A 461 -31.92 31.45 -10.51
CA GLU A 461 -31.97 32.74 -11.21
C GLU A 461 -33.42 33.06 -11.60
N VAL A 462 -33.83 34.33 -11.45
CA VAL A 462 -35.20 34.84 -11.66
C VAL A 462 -35.26 35.85 -12.81
#